data_AF-A0AAD8B2A3-F1
#
_entry.id   AF-A0AAD8B2A3-F1
#
_cell.length_a   1.000
_cell.length_b   1.000
_cell.length_c   1.000
_cell.angle_alpha   90.00
_cell.angle_beta   90.00
_cell.angle_gamma   90.00
#
_symmetry.space_group_name_H-M   'P 1'
#
loop_
_entity.id
_entity.type
_entity.pdbx_description
1 polymer ?
#
loop_
_entity_poly.entity_id
_entity_poly.type
_entity_poly.pdbx_seq_one_letter_code
_entity_poly.pdbx_strand_id
1 'polypeptide(L)'
;MSFNRSLFLTALAFFVSSQGVQFGQRGKKCQISDAAIFEASGLATSKTFANVAYTLNDRAGKNEIFAVDVNTCQTLAVYTVNSATNWDWEDLAYGPCLDDCQNGTVCR
;
A
#
# COMPACT_ATOMS: atom_id res chain seq x y z
N MET A 1 1.63 -73.72 -5.32
CA MET A 1 2.73 -72.85 -5.82
C MET A 1 2.25 -72.28 -7.14
N SER A 2 2.18 -71.01 -7.49
CA SER A 2 2.64 -69.72 -6.96
C SER A 2 1.72 -68.67 -7.65
N PHE A 3 1.06 -67.79 -6.92
CA PHE A 3 0.42 -66.59 -7.48
C PHE A 3 1.37 -65.42 -7.27
N ASN A 4 1.90 -64.88 -8.37
CA ASN A 4 2.96 -63.89 -8.33
C ASN A 4 2.38 -62.50 -8.04
N ARG A 5 2.99 -61.83 -7.06
CA ARG A 5 2.67 -60.48 -6.57
C ARG A 5 3.16 -59.43 -7.57
N SER A 6 2.30 -58.55 -8.05
CA SER A 6 2.70 -57.24 -8.59
C SER A 6 1.66 -56.21 -8.19
N LEU A 7 1.84 -55.56 -7.04
CA LEU A 7 2.40 -54.20 -6.89
C LEU A 7 1.55 -53.14 -7.63
N PHE A 8 0.51 -52.66 -6.97
CA PHE A 8 -0.13 -51.38 -7.31
C PHE A 8 0.84 -50.25 -6.96
N LEU A 9 1.45 -49.61 -7.98
CA LEU A 9 2.07 -48.30 -7.80
C LEU A 9 0.98 -47.24 -7.94
N THR A 10 0.49 -46.73 -6.82
CA THR A 10 -0.24 -45.46 -6.78
C THR A 10 0.79 -44.32 -6.75
N ALA A 11 0.93 -43.62 -7.86
CA ALA A 11 1.68 -42.36 -7.90
C ALA A 11 0.89 -41.29 -7.13
N LEU A 12 1.38 -40.92 -5.94
CA LEU A 12 0.81 -39.84 -5.15
C LEU A 12 1.36 -38.50 -5.67
N ALA A 13 0.61 -37.84 -6.55
CA ALA A 13 0.93 -36.50 -7.03
C ALA A 13 0.61 -35.48 -5.92
N PHE A 14 1.64 -34.94 -5.26
CA PHE A 14 1.50 -33.80 -4.37
C PHE A 14 1.29 -32.53 -5.20
N PHE A 15 0.05 -32.04 -5.26
CA PHE A 15 -0.22 -30.69 -5.74
C PHE A 15 0.21 -29.69 -4.66
N VAL A 16 1.39 -29.10 -4.83
CA VAL A 16 1.79 -27.92 -4.05
C VAL A 16 1.04 -26.73 -4.64
N SER A 17 -0.08 -26.34 -4.02
CA SER A 17 -0.75 -25.09 -4.35
C SER A 17 0.14 -23.94 -3.89
N SER A 18 0.69 -23.15 -4.82
CA SER A 18 1.25 -21.85 -4.45
C SER A 18 0.09 -20.98 -3.96
N GLN A 19 0.00 -20.76 -2.64
CA GLN A 19 -0.91 -19.73 -2.13
C GLN A 19 -0.28 -18.37 -2.45
N GLY A 20 -0.56 -17.88 -3.66
CA GLY A 20 -0.29 -16.50 -4.01
C GLY A 20 -1.10 -15.58 -3.11
N VAL A 21 -0.64 -14.34 -2.94
CA VAL A 21 -1.41 -13.32 -2.24
C VAL A 21 -2.72 -13.11 -3.00
N GLN A 22 -3.85 -13.49 -2.39
CA GLN A 22 -5.17 -13.27 -2.96
C GLN A 22 -5.69 -11.92 -2.47
N PHE A 23 -5.67 -10.92 -3.35
CA PHE A 23 -6.32 -9.64 -3.09
C PHE A 23 -7.84 -9.77 -3.25
N GLY A 24 -8.60 -9.06 -2.41
CA GLY A 24 -10.05 -8.96 -2.53
C GLY A 24 -10.48 -8.12 -3.73
N GLN A 25 -11.79 -7.97 -3.91
CA GLN A 25 -12.34 -7.03 -4.89
C GLN A 25 -11.94 -5.59 -4.55
N ARG A 26 -11.75 -4.74 -5.56
CA ARG A 26 -11.52 -3.31 -5.34
C ARG A 26 -12.72 -2.68 -4.63
N GLY A 27 -12.47 -1.92 -3.57
CA GLY A 27 -13.47 -1.10 -2.91
C GLY A 27 -13.28 0.37 -3.25
N LYS A 28 -14.28 1.04 -3.83
CA LYS A 28 -14.28 2.52 -3.88
C LYS A 28 -14.65 3.01 -2.48
N LYS A 29 -13.75 3.77 -1.86
CA LYS A 29 -14.00 4.38 -0.55
C LYS A 29 -14.82 5.65 -0.68
N CYS A 30 -14.31 6.62 -1.43
CA CYS A 30 -14.95 7.91 -1.68
C CYS A 30 -14.27 8.57 -2.90
N GLN A 31 -14.57 9.84 -3.15
CA GLN A 31 -13.92 10.65 -4.17
C GLN A 31 -13.58 12.00 -3.55
N ILE A 32 -12.32 12.41 -3.67
CA ILE A 32 -11.86 13.72 -3.20
C ILE A 32 -12.52 14.79 -4.06
N SER A 33 -13.16 15.77 -3.42
CA SER A 33 -13.78 16.92 -4.07
C SER A 33 -13.07 18.23 -3.77
N ASP A 34 -11.98 18.19 -3.00
CA ASP A 34 -11.14 19.35 -2.72
C ASP A 34 -10.39 19.77 -3.99
N ALA A 35 -10.71 20.96 -4.50
CA ALA A 35 -10.09 21.49 -5.71
C ALA A 35 -8.59 21.82 -5.53
N ALA A 36 -8.07 21.86 -4.30
CA ALA A 36 -6.63 21.97 -4.05
C ALA A 36 -5.88 20.68 -4.42
N ILE A 37 -6.58 19.56 -4.55
CA ILE A 37 -6.04 18.25 -4.98
C ILE A 37 -6.59 17.97 -6.38
N PHE A 38 -5.87 18.42 -7.41
CA PHE A 38 -6.34 18.43 -8.80
C PHE A 38 -5.47 17.58 -9.74
N GLU A 39 -4.32 17.11 -9.27
CA GLU A 39 -3.41 16.23 -10.00
C GLU A 39 -2.81 15.20 -9.03
N ALA A 40 -3.68 14.52 -8.28
CA ALA A 40 -3.25 13.59 -7.25
C ALA A 40 -2.34 12.49 -7.83
N SER A 41 -1.09 12.46 -7.37
CA SER A 41 -0.13 11.39 -7.66
C SER A 41 0.52 10.93 -6.34
N GLY A 42 0.82 9.65 -6.23
CA GLY A 42 1.23 9.01 -4.98
C GLY A 42 0.11 8.87 -3.93
N LEU A 43 0.16 7.79 -3.15
CA LEU A 43 -0.77 7.53 -2.05
C LEU A 43 -0.12 6.66 -0.97
N ALA A 44 -0.05 7.15 0.26
CA ALA A 44 0.44 6.39 1.40
C ALA A 44 -0.58 6.39 2.54
N THR A 45 -0.92 5.23 3.09
CA THR A 45 -1.75 5.16 4.30
C THR A 45 -0.93 5.46 5.55
N SER A 46 -1.50 6.21 6.48
CA SER A 46 -0.86 6.49 7.76
C SER A 46 -0.71 5.21 8.58
N LYS A 47 0.44 5.06 9.24
CA LYS A 47 0.68 4.02 10.25
C LYS A 47 0.30 4.47 11.66
N THR A 48 0.26 5.78 11.89
CA THR A 48 0.00 6.38 13.21
C THR A 48 -1.45 6.80 13.39
N PHE A 49 -2.10 7.30 12.33
CA PHE A 49 -3.45 7.84 12.39
C PHE A 49 -4.43 6.93 11.66
N ALA A 50 -5.36 6.34 12.40
CA ALA A 50 -6.41 5.51 11.83
C ALA A 50 -7.22 6.30 10.80
N ASN A 51 -7.57 5.64 9.69
CA ASN A 51 -8.37 6.20 8.60
C ASN A 51 -7.76 7.43 7.89
N VAL A 52 -6.45 7.67 8.01
CA VAL A 52 -5.76 8.74 7.29
C VAL A 52 -4.92 8.16 6.16
N ALA A 53 -5.01 8.78 4.98
CA ALA A 53 -4.05 8.61 3.91
C ALA A 53 -3.44 9.97 3.53
N TYR A 54 -2.28 9.93 2.91
CA TYR A 54 -1.57 11.09 2.39
C TYR A 54 -1.46 10.98 0.88
N THR A 55 -1.61 12.10 0.19
CA THR A 55 -1.39 12.23 -1.25
C THR A 55 -0.74 13.58 -1.52
N LEU A 56 -0.30 13.80 -2.76
CA LEU A 56 0.32 15.03 -3.23
C LEU A 56 -0.20 15.32 -4.64
N ASN A 57 -0.04 16.56 -5.10
CA ASN A 57 -0.22 16.83 -6.52
C ASN A 57 1.11 16.57 -7.24
N ASP A 58 1.04 16.12 -8.49
CA ASP A 58 2.20 15.99 -9.37
C ASP A 58 2.71 17.38 -9.85
N ARG A 59 3.31 17.46 -11.05
CA ARG A 59 4.02 18.61 -11.59
C ARG A 59 3.31 19.96 -11.50
N ALA A 60 1.99 20.02 -11.60
CA ALA A 60 1.26 21.29 -11.51
C ALA A 60 1.03 21.76 -10.06
N GLY A 61 1.41 20.95 -9.07
CA GLY A 61 1.26 21.19 -7.64
C GLY A 61 2.31 22.09 -7.00
N LYS A 62 2.01 22.47 -5.75
CA LYS A 62 3.01 23.04 -4.82
C LYS A 62 3.75 21.89 -4.11
N ASN A 63 4.79 22.24 -3.37
CA ASN A 63 5.50 21.37 -2.42
C ASN A 63 4.64 21.04 -1.17
N GLU A 64 3.43 20.52 -1.39
CA GLU A 64 2.41 20.26 -0.37
C GLU A 64 2.04 18.77 -0.33
N ILE A 65 1.84 18.23 0.87
CA ILE A 65 1.29 16.90 1.13
C ILE A 65 -0.05 17.08 1.83
N PHE A 66 -1.09 16.41 1.32
CA PHE A 66 -2.45 16.48 1.83
C PHE A 66 -2.75 15.23 2.65
N ALA A 67 -3.17 15.40 3.91
CA ALA A 67 -3.78 14.33 4.68
C ALA A 67 -5.28 14.29 4.39
N VAL A 68 -5.82 13.12 4.10
CA VAL A 68 -7.24 12.91 3.79
C VAL A 68 -7.84 11.79 4.65
N ASP A 69 -9.08 11.96 5.07
CA ASP A 69 -9.85 10.88 5.69
C ASP A 69 -10.27 9.86 4.62
N VAL A 70 -9.92 8.59 4.80
CA VAL A 70 -10.17 7.55 3.79
C VAL A 70 -11.63 7.13 3.68
N ASN A 71 -12.51 7.53 4.61
CA ASN A 71 -13.92 7.19 4.58
C ASN A 71 -14.76 8.34 4.03
N THR A 72 -14.39 9.59 4.32
CA THR A 72 -15.13 10.79 3.88
C THR A 72 -14.48 11.53 2.71
N CYS A 73 -13.20 11.27 2.42
CA CYS A 73 -12.37 12.00 1.45
C CYS A 73 -12.24 13.51 1.73
N GLN A 74 -12.44 13.91 2.99
CA GLN A 74 -12.18 15.28 3.42
C GLN A 74 -10.68 15.49 3.65
N THR A 75 -10.15 16.62 3.19
CA THR A 75 -8.80 17.08 3.52
C THR A 75 -8.76 17.46 5.00
N LEU A 76 -7.92 16.78 5.76
CA LEU A 76 -7.75 16.96 7.20
C LEU A 76 -6.63 17.96 7.52
N ALA A 77 -5.57 17.96 6.72
CA ALA A 77 -4.41 18.84 6.89
C ALA A 77 -3.63 18.98 5.57
N VAL A 78 -2.86 20.08 5.47
CA VAL A 78 -1.93 20.33 4.38
C VAL A 78 -0.56 20.65 4.99
N TYR A 79 0.48 19.97 4.52
CA TYR A 79 1.84 20.11 5.00
C TYR A 79 2.74 20.62 3.87
N THR A 80 3.43 21.74 4.09
CA THR A 80 4.43 22.23 3.15
C THR A 80 5.79 21.59 3.42
N VAL A 81 6.40 21.00 2.39
CA VAL A 81 7.77 20.46 2.45
C VAL A 81 8.74 21.60 2.21
N ASN A 82 9.30 22.14 3.29
CA ASN A 82 10.24 23.26 3.21
C ASN A 82 11.48 22.93 2.39
N SER A 83 12.03 23.94 1.71
CA SER A 83 13.24 23.82 0.90
C SER A 83 13.16 22.77 -0.23
N ALA A 84 11.95 22.42 -0.63
CA ALA A 84 11.67 21.54 -1.76
C ALA A 84 10.82 22.25 -2.80
N THR A 85 10.99 21.86 -4.06
CA THR A 85 10.14 22.28 -5.17
C THR A 85 9.51 21.03 -5.75
N ASN A 86 8.19 21.03 -5.89
CA ASN A 86 7.50 20.00 -6.64
C ASN A 86 7.74 20.24 -8.14
N TRP A 87 8.34 19.26 -8.81
CA TRP A 87 8.63 19.32 -10.25
C TRP A 87 7.88 18.25 -11.04
N ASP A 88 7.81 17.04 -10.48
CA ASP A 88 7.26 15.82 -11.08
C ASP A 88 7.19 14.76 -9.97
N TRP A 89 6.33 14.99 -8.97
CA TRP A 89 6.23 14.11 -7.81
C TRP A 89 5.18 13.03 -8.07
N GLU A 90 5.64 11.79 -8.18
CA GLU A 90 4.79 10.67 -8.63
C GLU A 90 4.49 9.65 -7.54
N ASP A 91 5.41 9.49 -6.59
CA ASP A 91 5.33 8.44 -5.57
C ASP A 91 5.32 9.01 -4.16
N LEU A 92 4.61 8.32 -3.27
CA LEU A 92 4.58 8.61 -1.86
C LEU A 92 4.52 7.29 -1.08
N ALA A 93 5.54 7.07 -0.26
CA ALA A 93 5.63 5.94 0.65
C ALA A 93 5.68 6.43 2.10
N TYR A 94 5.20 5.59 3.03
CA TYR A 94 5.45 5.83 4.44
C TYR A 94 6.91 5.49 4.77
N GLY A 95 7.53 6.31 5.62
CA GLY A 95 8.87 6.04 6.15
C GLY A 95 8.84 5.14 7.39
N PRO A 96 10.00 4.72 7.90
CA PRO A 96 10.09 3.93 9.14
C PRO A 96 9.38 4.63 10.30
N CYS A 97 8.54 3.90 11.01
CA CYS A 97 7.90 4.34 12.23
C CYS A 97 8.68 3.85 13.47
N LEU A 98 8.50 4.52 14.62
CA LEU A 98 9.20 4.17 15.87
C LEU A 98 8.98 2.70 16.31
N ASP A 99 7.83 2.13 15.97
CA ASP A 99 7.45 0.74 16.20
C ASP A 99 8.01 -0.22 15.14
N ASP A 100 8.25 0.23 13.90
CA ASP A 100 8.95 -0.57 12.87
C ASP A 100 10.39 -0.92 13.31
N CYS A 101 10.98 -0.09 14.16
CA CYS A 101 12.34 -0.25 14.70
C CYS A 101 12.47 -1.28 15.83
N GLN A 102 11.35 -1.74 16.41
CA GLN A 102 11.41 -2.53 17.65
C GLN A 102 11.82 -4.00 17.46
N ASN A 103 11.93 -4.48 16.22
CA ASN A 103 12.30 -5.88 15.91
C ASN A 103 13.67 -6.04 15.21
N GLY A 104 14.59 -5.09 15.36
CA GLY A 104 15.97 -5.25 14.89
C GLY A 104 16.17 -5.16 13.36
N THR A 105 15.12 -4.86 12.60
CA THR A 105 15.25 -4.43 11.21
C THR A 105 15.68 -2.97 11.24
N VAL A 106 16.87 -2.71 10.70
CA VAL A 106 17.60 -1.43 10.81
C VAL A 106 16.69 -0.20 10.66
N CYS A 107 16.61 0.60 11.72
CA CYS A 107 16.24 2.00 11.64
C CYS A 107 17.52 2.83 11.55
N ARG A 108 17.71 3.52 10.44
CA ARG A 108 18.74 4.54 10.26
C ARG A 108 18.07 5.85 9.90
#